data_AF-A0A920UCS2-F1
#
_entry.id   AF-A0A920UCS2-F1
#
_cell.length_a   1.000
_cell.length_b   1.000
_cell.length_c   1.000
_cell.angle_alpha   90.00
_cell.angle_beta   90.00
_cell.angle_gamma   90.00
#
_symmetry.space_group_name_H-M   'P 1'
#
loop_
_entity.id
_entity.type
_entity.pdbx_description
1 polymer ?
#
loop_
_entity_poly.entity_id
_entity_poly.type
_entity_poly.pdbx_seq_one_letter_code
_entity_poly.pdbx_strand_id
1 'polypeptide(L)'
;MRYLRLTIRQKLFLYITPWLLVGCSFHYDQGLKLEHEQRWAEAAIEYRIAAIEDPDNEDIREALTRMNIRVAAENFEIYKQYLKEKEYHKAFRRLESTLSMNPVHSDARSEMNHWWHLLITGKVELEFLRFSSNLRLAEEMEMQVLINTPKGKNLNW
;
A
#
# COMPACT_ATOMS: atom_id res chain seq x y z
N MET A 1 9.20 -62.94 24.56
CA MET A 1 9.89 -61.87 23.79
C MET A 1 9.02 -61.17 22.72
N ARG A 2 7.67 -61.25 22.77
CA ARG A 2 6.77 -60.51 21.84
C ARG A 2 6.19 -59.22 22.43
N TYR A 3 5.96 -59.20 23.75
CA TYR A 3 5.41 -58.03 24.46
C TYR A 3 6.39 -56.85 24.60
N LEU A 4 7.70 -57.12 24.64
CA LEU A 4 8.72 -56.06 24.80
C LEU A 4 8.91 -55.19 23.54
N ARG A 5 8.55 -55.71 22.35
CA ARG A 5 8.65 -54.97 21.08
C ARG A 5 7.47 -54.02 20.84
N LEU A 6 6.31 -54.28 21.46
CA LEU A 6 5.10 -53.45 21.31
C LEU A 6 5.23 -52.12 22.05
N THR A 7 5.84 -52.13 23.24
CA THR A 7 6.01 -50.94 24.10
C THR A 7 7.02 -49.95 23.53
N ILE A 8 8.04 -50.41 22.81
CA ILE A 8 9.06 -49.54 22.19
C ILE A 8 8.46 -48.76 21.01
N ARG A 9 7.65 -49.41 20.16
CA ARG A 9 6.97 -48.74 19.03
C ARG A 9 5.93 -47.71 19.48
N GLN A 10 5.18 -47.98 20.55
CA GLN A 10 4.20 -47.03 21.10
C GLN A 10 4.87 -45.82 21.78
N LYS A 11 6.01 -46.01 22.45
CA LYS A 11 6.76 -44.90 23.06
C LYS A 11 7.48 -44.01 22.05
N LEU A 12 7.93 -44.57 20.93
CA LEU A 12 8.52 -43.80 19.82
C LEU A 12 7.49 -42.89 19.13
N PHE A 13 6.24 -43.35 18.99
CA PHE A 13 5.17 -42.55 18.38
C PHE A 13 4.76 -41.34 19.24
N LEU A 14 4.85 -41.47 20.56
CA LEU A 14 4.56 -40.41 21.54
C LEU A 14 5.66 -39.33 21.63
N TYR A 15 6.86 -39.60 21.12
CA TYR A 15 7.99 -38.67 21.17
C TYR A 15 8.15 -37.83 19.90
N ILE A 16 7.54 -38.23 18.79
CA ILE A 16 7.66 -37.56 17.48
C ILE A 16 6.54 -36.54 17.27
N THR A 17 5.39 -36.70 17.95
CA THR A 17 4.21 -35.85 17.80
C THR A 17 4.25 -34.45 18.43
N PRO A 18 5.11 -34.08 19.41
CA PRO A 18 5.07 -32.71 19.96
C PRO A 18 5.89 -31.67 19.17
N TRP A 19 6.59 -32.06 18.09
CA TRP A 19 7.49 -31.13 17.37
C TRP A 19 6.82 -30.31 16.26
N LEU A 20 5.53 -30.51 16.00
CA LEU A 20 4.80 -29.84 14.91
C LEU A 20 4.14 -28.50 15.29
N LEU A 21 4.29 -28.02 16.54
CA LEU A 21 3.56 -26.84 17.04
C LEU A 21 4.40 -25.59 17.31
N VAL A 22 5.66 -25.56 16.85
CA VAL A 22 6.46 -24.31 16.90
C VAL A 22 6.65 -23.82 15.47
N GLY A 23 5.55 -23.32 14.89
CA GLY A 23 5.60 -22.52 13.67
C GLY A 23 6.13 -21.13 14.02
N CYS A 24 7.45 -21.01 14.16
CA CYS A 24 8.10 -19.70 14.25
C CYS A 24 8.10 -19.08 12.85
N SER A 25 7.25 -18.07 12.60
CA SER A 25 7.30 -17.32 11.35
C SER A 25 8.39 -16.26 11.46
N PHE A 26 9.51 -16.48 10.77
CA PHE A 26 10.64 -15.55 10.74
C PHE A 26 10.21 -14.12 10.37
N HIS A 27 9.34 -14.00 9.36
CA HIS A 27 8.83 -12.72 8.90
C HIS A 27 7.90 -12.05 9.92
N TYR A 28 7.12 -12.81 10.68
CA TYR A 28 6.33 -12.26 11.78
C TYR A 28 7.21 -11.68 12.90
N ASP A 29 8.24 -12.42 13.33
CA ASP A 29 9.18 -11.95 14.35
C ASP A 29 9.96 -10.71 13.90
N GLN A 30 10.36 -10.67 12.63
CA GLN A 30 11.00 -9.49 12.06
C GLN A 30 10.04 -8.30 12.01
N GLY A 31 8.78 -8.52 11.65
CA GLY A 31 7.73 -7.51 11.69
C GLY A 31 7.54 -6.92 13.10
N LEU A 32 7.51 -7.76 14.13
CA LEU A 32 7.40 -7.32 15.54
C LEU A 32 8.57 -6.41 15.94
N LYS A 33 9.79 -6.78 15.53
CA LYS A 33 10.98 -5.96 15.79
C LYS A 33 10.88 -4.59 15.12
N LEU A 34 10.49 -4.55 13.85
CA LEU A 34 10.33 -3.31 13.08
C LEU A 34 9.18 -2.44 13.62
N GLU A 35 8.09 -3.05 14.08
CA GLU A 35 6.99 -2.37 14.75
C GLU A 35 7.47 -1.69 16.03
N HIS A 36 8.27 -2.38 16.86
CA HIS A 36 8.88 -1.79 18.04
C HIS A 36 9.84 -0.63 17.70
N GLU A 37 10.55 -0.73 16.58
CA GLU A 37 11.41 0.34 16.02
C GLU A 37 10.60 1.48 15.35
N GLN A 38 9.27 1.40 15.31
CA GLN A 38 8.37 2.36 14.65
C GLN A 38 8.60 2.49 13.13
N ARG A 39 9.18 1.46 12.52
CA ARG A 39 9.42 1.39 11.07
C ARG A 39 8.20 0.79 10.38
N TRP A 40 7.07 1.49 10.44
CA TRP A 40 5.75 0.94 10.11
C TRP A 40 5.65 0.36 8.70
N ALA A 41 6.22 1.05 7.71
CA ALA A 41 6.18 0.59 6.31
C ALA A 41 6.94 -0.73 6.12
N GLU A 42 8.06 -0.88 6.80
CA GLU A 42 8.87 -2.10 6.74
C GLU A 42 8.20 -3.23 7.52
N ALA A 43 7.66 -2.93 8.72
CA ALA A 43 6.87 -3.88 9.48
C ALA A 43 5.66 -4.41 8.68
N ALA A 44 4.94 -3.53 7.97
CA ALA A 44 3.82 -3.91 7.11
C ALA A 44 4.26 -4.85 5.96
N ILE A 45 5.46 -4.65 5.40
CA ILE A 45 6.01 -5.53 4.36
C ILE A 45 6.27 -6.92 4.95
N GLU A 46 6.95 -7.01 6.09
CA GLU A 46 7.25 -8.29 6.74
C GLU A 46 5.98 -9.04 7.14
N TYR A 47 5.01 -8.36 7.76
CA TYR A 47 3.73 -8.98 8.08
C TYR A 47 2.94 -9.41 6.84
N ARG A 48 3.07 -8.70 5.72
CA ARG A 48 2.46 -9.13 4.46
C ARG A 48 3.09 -10.40 3.93
N ILE A 49 4.40 -10.55 4.04
CA ILE A 49 5.10 -11.79 3.66
C ILE A 49 4.62 -12.93 4.58
N ALA A 50 4.60 -12.69 5.90
CA ALA A 50 4.11 -13.67 6.86
C ALA A 50 2.64 -14.08 6.59
N ALA A 51 1.78 -13.15 6.18
CA ALA A 51 0.38 -13.42 5.82
C ALA A 51 0.22 -14.22 4.52
N ILE A 52 1.22 -14.19 3.62
CA ILE A 52 1.24 -15.04 2.42
C ILE A 52 1.64 -16.46 2.79
N GLU A 53 2.55 -16.62 3.75
CA GLU A 53 3.03 -17.92 4.24
C GLU A 53 1.99 -18.64 5.09
N ASP A 54 1.30 -17.90 5.96
CA ASP A 54 0.27 -18.42 6.86
C ASP A 54 -0.98 -17.50 6.85
N PRO A 55 -1.84 -17.62 5.82
CA PRO A 55 -2.97 -16.71 5.60
C PRO A 55 -4.09 -16.85 6.64
N ASP A 56 -4.18 -18.00 7.30
CA ASP A 56 -5.25 -18.31 8.26
C ASP A 56 -4.91 -17.83 9.69
N ASN A 57 -3.68 -17.36 9.92
CA ASN A 57 -3.22 -16.83 11.19
C ASN A 57 -3.81 -15.44 11.51
N GLU A 58 -4.65 -15.39 12.55
CA GLU A 58 -5.29 -14.15 12.98
C GLU A 58 -4.28 -13.11 13.50
N ASP A 59 -3.26 -13.53 14.26
CA ASP A 59 -2.30 -12.60 14.86
C ASP A 59 -1.52 -11.83 13.78
N ILE A 60 -1.15 -12.53 12.70
CA ILE A 60 -0.48 -11.93 11.53
C ILE A 60 -1.43 -10.96 10.81
N ARG A 61 -2.69 -11.35 10.59
CA ARG A 61 -3.68 -10.48 9.95
C ARG A 61 -3.91 -9.20 10.75
N GLU A 62 -4.10 -9.32 12.06
CA GLU A 62 -4.28 -8.18 12.95
C GLU A 62 -3.05 -7.28 12.94
N ALA A 63 -1.84 -7.84 13.01
CA ALA A 63 -0.59 -7.09 12.94
C ALA A 63 -0.46 -6.32 11.63
N LEU A 64 -0.72 -6.97 10.49
CA LEU A 64 -0.73 -6.33 9.19
C LEU A 64 -1.76 -5.20 9.10
N THR A 65 -2.99 -5.42 9.57
CA THR A 65 -4.04 -4.39 9.59
C THR A 65 -3.63 -3.18 10.42
N ARG A 66 -3.09 -3.40 11.63
CA ARG A 66 -2.60 -2.31 12.49
C ARG A 66 -1.50 -1.50 11.79
N MET A 67 -0.54 -2.17 11.15
CA MET A 67 0.55 -1.48 10.44
C MET A 67 0.05 -0.73 9.21
N ASN A 68 -0.86 -1.31 8.43
CA ASN A 68 -1.45 -0.63 7.27
C ASN A 68 -2.16 0.67 7.68
N ILE A 69 -2.84 0.69 8.83
CA ILE A 69 -3.45 1.92 9.37
C ILE A 69 -2.37 2.98 9.69
N ARG A 70 -1.25 2.59 10.30
CA ARG A 70 -0.13 3.51 10.60
C ARG A 70 0.51 4.05 9.32
N VAL A 71 0.81 3.18 8.36
CA VAL A 71 1.40 3.54 7.06
C VAL A 71 0.45 4.43 6.26
N ALA A 72 -0.85 4.19 6.32
CA ALA A 72 -1.85 5.06 5.69
C ALA A 72 -1.80 6.48 6.28
N ALA A 73 -1.73 6.60 7.61
CA ALA A 73 -1.64 7.91 8.26
C ALA A 73 -0.38 8.68 7.84
N GLU A 74 0.79 8.04 7.80
CA GLU A 74 2.03 8.67 7.32
C GLU A 74 1.95 9.08 5.85
N ASN A 75 1.40 8.21 4.99
CA ASN A 75 1.17 8.55 3.59
C ASN A 75 0.24 9.75 3.42
N PHE A 76 -0.77 9.90 4.28
CA PHE A 76 -1.68 11.03 4.24
C PHE A 76 -1.02 12.34 4.68
N GLU A 77 -0.12 12.30 5.67
CA GLU A 77 0.70 13.47 6.02
C GLU A 77 1.62 13.89 4.87
N ILE A 78 2.28 12.91 4.22
CA ILE A 78 3.13 13.18 3.05
C ILE A 78 2.30 13.73 1.88
N TYR A 79 1.08 13.22 1.67
CA TYR A 79 0.13 13.78 0.70
C TYR A 79 -0.10 15.28 0.93
N LYS A 80 -0.43 15.67 2.18
CA LYS A 80 -0.64 17.07 2.54
C LYS A 80 0.62 17.92 2.33
N GLN A 81 1.80 17.36 2.54
CA GLN A 81 3.06 18.04 2.26
C GLN A 81 3.24 18.28 0.75
N TYR A 82 3.06 17.26 -0.08
CA TYR A 82 3.15 17.42 -1.54
C TYR A 82 2.10 18.37 -2.12
N LEU A 83 0.90 18.44 -1.53
CA LEU A 83 -0.09 19.45 -1.90
C LEU A 83 0.42 20.87 -1.66
N LYS A 84 1.04 21.14 -0.50
CA LYS A 84 1.61 22.47 -0.17
C LYS A 84 2.73 22.84 -1.15
N GLU A 85 3.52 21.85 -1.54
CA GLU A 85 4.61 21.99 -2.53
C GLU A 85 4.11 22.07 -3.98
N LYS A 86 2.80 21.90 -4.22
CA LYS A 86 2.17 21.85 -5.55
C LYS A 86 2.68 20.69 -6.41
N GLU A 87 3.21 19.64 -5.79
CA GLU A 87 3.67 18.40 -6.42
C GLU A 87 2.48 17.45 -6.60
N TYR A 88 1.50 17.88 -7.39
CA TYR A 88 0.16 17.26 -7.51
C TYR A 88 0.19 15.77 -7.87
N HIS A 89 1.07 15.36 -8.79
CA HIS A 89 1.20 13.95 -9.16
C HIS A 89 1.65 13.10 -7.97
N LYS A 90 2.67 13.54 -7.22
CA LYS A 90 3.16 12.82 -6.04
C LYS A 90 2.14 12.82 -4.91
N ALA A 91 1.42 13.93 -4.74
CA ALA A 91 0.30 14.03 -3.80
C ALA A 91 -0.75 12.95 -4.13
N PHE A 92 -1.28 12.94 -5.35
CA PHE A 92 -2.30 11.97 -5.74
C PHE A 92 -1.86 10.51 -5.51
N ARG A 93 -0.62 10.16 -5.85
CA ARG A 93 -0.05 8.82 -5.59
C ARG A 93 -0.03 8.45 -4.11
N ARG A 94 0.29 9.40 -3.22
CA ARG A 94 0.27 9.17 -1.76
C ARG A 94 -1.16 9.01 -1.24
N LEU A 95 -2.11 9.75 -1.80
CA LEU A 95 -3.52 9.61 -1.48
C LEU A 95 -4.07 8.24 -1.89
N GLU A 96 -3.75 7.76 -3.09
CA GLU A 96 -4.08 6.39 -3.53
C GLU A 96 -3.48 5.35 -2.59
N SER A 97 -2.21 5.49 -2.23
CA SER A 97 -1.54 4.57 -1.30
C SER A 97 -2.19 4.58 0.08
N THR A 98 -2.67 5.74 0.55
CA THR A 98 -3.39 5.86 1.82
C THR A 98 -4.65 5.00 1.80
N LEU A 99 -5.47 5.14 0.76
CA LEU A 99 -6.74 4.40 0.63
C LEU A 99 -6.55 2.92 0.30
N SER A 100 -5.44 2.54 -0.33
CA SER A 100 -5.08 1.14 -0.55
C SER A 100 -4.78 0.42 0.78
N MET A 101 -4.06 1.09 1.69
CA MET A 101 -3.71 0.53 3.00
C MET A 101 -4.86 0.64 4.02
N ASN A 102 -5.59 1.76 4.02
CA ASN A 102 -6.74 1.98 4.89
C ASN A 102 -7.93 2.54 4.08
N PRO A 103 -8.78 1.66 3.51
CA PRO A 103 -9.92 2.08 2.70
C PRO A 103 -10.96 2.92 3.47
N VAL A 104 -11.01 2.82 4.80
CA VAL A 104 -11.98 3.53 5.64
C VAL A 104 -11.45 4.86 6.20
N HIS A 105 -10.27 5.31 5.77
CA HIS A 105 -9.72 6.60 6.16
C HIS A 105 -10.62 7.75 5.65
N SER A 106 -11.32 8.43 6.57
CA SER A 106 -12.34 9.44 6.25
C SER A 106 -11.80 10.59 5.41
N ASP A 107 -10.69 11.18 5.87
CA ASP A 107 -10.17 12.41 5.27
C ASP A 107 -9.62 12.13 3.87
N ALA A 108 -8.84 11.06 3.72
CA ALA A 108 -8.36 10.59 2.42
C ALA A 108 -9.50 10.27 1.44
N ARG A 109 -10.62 9.72 1.92
CA ARG A 109 -11.79 9.46 1.08
C ARG A 109 -12.47 10.76 0.63
N SER A 110 -12.59 11.75 1.52
CA SER A 110 -13.10 13.08 1.16
C SER A 110 -12.22 13.75 0.11
N GLU A 111 -10.90 13.73 0.32
CA GLU A 111 -9.92 14.27 -0.61
C GLU A 111 -9.98 13.57 -1.97
N MET A 112 -10.09 12.25 -2.00
CA MET A 112 -10.20 11.49 -3.25
C MET A 112 -11.47 11.86 -4.03
N ASN A 113 -12.58 12.14 -3.35
CA ASN A 113 -13.78 12.65 -4.01
C ASN A 113 -13.52 14.01 -4.67
N HIS A 114 -12.80 14.93 -3.99
CA HIS A 114 -12.40 16.21 -4.58
C HIS A 114 -11.52 16.02 -5.82
N TRP A 115 -10.54 15.12 -5.76
CA TRP A 115 -9.72 14.76 -6.93
C TRP A 115 -10.55 14.23 -8.09
N TRP A 116 -11.52 13.34 -7.82
CA TRP A 116 -12.40 12.84 -8.87
C TRP A 116 -13.23 13.95 -9.51
N HIS A 117 -13.79 14.87 -8.71
CA HIS A 117 -14.51 16.02 -9.24
C HIS A 117 -13.63 16.89 -10.14
N LEU A 118 -12.39 17.17 -9.74
CA LEU A 118 -11.45 17.95 -10.55
C LEU A 118 -11.06 17.23 -11.86
N LEU A 119 -10.75 15.94 -11.79
CA LEU A 119 -10.34 15.16 -12.95
C LEU A 119 -11.50 14.97 -13.95
N ILE A 120 -12.71 14.72 -13.46
CA ILE A 120 -13.92 14.63 -14.29
C ILE A 120 -14.23 15.99 -14.90
N THR A 121 -14.23 17.06 -14.10
CA THR A 121 -14.53 18.42 -14.60
C THR A 121 -13.49 18.84 -15.64
N GLY A 122 -12.21 18.62 -15.39
CA GLY A 122 -11.15 18.89 -16.37
C GLY A 122 -11.30 18.07 -17.64
N LYS A 123 -11.64 16.78 -17.55
CA LYS A 123 -11.91 15.94 -18.72
C LYS A 123 -13.14 16.43 -19.51
N VAL A 124 -14.22 16.77 -18.82
CA VAL A 124 -15.45 17.29 -19.43
C VAL A 124 -15.18 18.66 -20.08
N GLU A 125 -14.49 19.57 -19.40
CA GLU A 125 -14.11 20.87 -19.94
C GLU A 125 -13.22 20.73 -21.20
N LEU A 126 -12.26 19.79 -21.19
CA LEU A 126 -11.46 19.47 -22.38
C LEU A 126 -12.31 18.88 -23.51
N GLU A 127 -13.26 17.99 -23.22
CA GLU A 127 -14.18 17.42 -24.22
C GLU A 127 -15.11 18.50 -24.80
N PHE A 128 -15.61 19.43 -24.00
CA PHE A 128 -16.41 20.59 -24.44
C PHE A 128 -15.57 21.57 -25.27
N LEU A 129 -14.32 21.85 -24.87
CA LEU A 129 -13.39 22.70 -25.62
C LEU A 129 -13.02 22.06 -26.97
N ARG A 130 -12.82 20.74 -27.01
CA ARG A 130 -12.60 19.95 -28.24
C ARG A 130 -13.81 19.93 -29.16
N PHE A 131 -15.03 19.93 -28.62
CA PHE A 131 -16.25 20.09 -29.41
C PHE A 131 -16.37 21.50 -30.00
N SER A 132 -15.80 22.51 -29.33
CA SER A 132 -15.79 23.91 -29.78
C SER A 132 -14.63 24.31 -30.70
N SER A 133 -13.61 23.46 -30.85
CA SER A 133 -12.42 23.78 -31.66
C SER A 133 -11.89 22.57 -32.45
N ASN A 134 -11.95 22.66 -33.78
CA ASN A 134 -11.36 21.70 -34.72
C ASN A 134 -9.81 21.81 -34.72
N LEU A 135 -9.14 21.32 -33.69
CA LEU A 135 -7.67 21.27 -33.63
C LEU A 135 -7.15 19.84 -33.49
N ARG A 136 -6.00 19.57 -34.13
CA ARG A 136 -5.48 18.20 -34.35
C ARG A 136 -4.68 17.77 -33.12
N LEU A 137 -4.84 16.51 -32.73
CA LEU A 137 -4.28 15.79 -31.56
C LEU A 137 -2.85 16.19 -31.10
N ALA A 138 -2.01 16.70 -32.00
CA ALA A 138 -0.68 17.20 -31.68
C ALA A 138 -0.71 18.46 -30.78
N GLU A 139 -1.67 19.37 -30.98
CA GLU A 139 -1.85 20.58 -30.16
C GLU A 139 -2.41 20.25 -28.76
N GLU A 140 -3.16 19.14 -28.65
CA GLU A 140 -3.66 18.57 -27.39
C GLU A 140 -2.53 17.97 -26.52
N MET A 141 -1.55 17.32 -27.15
CA MET A 141 -0.43 16.69 -26.43
C MET A 141 0.58 17.74 -25.93
N GLU A 142 0.76 18.84 -26.66
CA GLU A 142 1.69 19.92 -26.27
C GLU A 142 1.21 20.68 -25.02
N MET A 143 -0.11 20.87 -24.86
CA MET A 143 -0.67 21.47 -23.64
C MET A 143 -0.59 20.56 -22.40
N GLN A 144 -0.73 19.23 -22.53
CA GLN A 144 -0.56 18.30 -21.40
C GLN A 144 0.88 18.27 -20.87
N VAL A 145 1.89 18.54 -21.71
CA VAL A 145 3.30 18.63 -21.30
C VAL A 145 3.59 19.96 -20.58
N LEU A 146 2.97 21.06 -21.01
CA LEU A 146 3.15 22.40 -20.41
C LEU A 146 2.60 22.51 -18.99
N ILE A 147 1.51 21.81 -18.66
CA ILE A 147 0.96 21.76 -17.29
C ILE A 147 1.79 20.82 -16.39
N ASN A 148 2.48 19.82 -16.98
CA ASN A 148 3.31 18.85 -16.27
C ASN A 148 4.82 19.24 -16.15
N THR A 149 5.20 20.49 -16.46
CA THR A 149 6.61 20.94 -16.33
C THR A 149 6.72 22.27 -15.56
N PRO A 150 7.39 22.36 -14.40
CA PRO A 150 7.61 23.63 -13.71
C PRO A 150 8.64 24.49 -14.45
N LYS A 151 8.28 25.76 -14.68
CA LYS A 151 8.99 26.78 -15.47
C LYS A 151 10.48 26.91 -15.14
N GLY A 152 11.32 26.87 -16.18
CA GLY A 152 12.72 27.29 -16.07
C GLY A 152 13.66 27.04 -17.25
N LYS A 153 13.24 27.17 -18.52
CA LYS A 153 14.17 27.52 -19.61
C LYS A 153 13.42 28.00 -20.85
N ASN A 154 13.77 29.21 -21.29
CA ASN A 154 13.37 29.77 -22.58
C ASN A 154 13.90 28.86 -23.70
N LEU A 155 13.00 28.39 -24.56
CA LEU A 155 13.37 27.92 -25.89
C LEU A 155 13.16 29.11 -26.83
N ASN A 156 14.26 29.77 -27.19
CA ASN A 156 14.30 30.58 -28.40
C ASN A 156 14.30 29.61 -29.58
N TRP A 157 13.53 29.99 -30.60
CA TRP A 157 13.27 29.30 -31.88
C TRP A 157 14.43 28.49 -32.44
#